data_AF-A0A3P7LAY3-F1
#
_entry.id   AF-A0A3P7LAY3-F1
#
_cell.length_a   1.000
_cell.length_b   1.000
_cell.length_c   1.000
_cell.angle_alpha   90.00
_cell.angle_beta   90.00
_cell.angle_gamma   90.00
#
_symmetry.space_group_name_H-M   'P 1'
#
loop_
_entity.id
_entity.type
_entity.pdbx_description
1 polymer ?
#
loop_
_entity_poly.entity_id
_entity_poly.type
_entity_poly.pdbx_seq_one_letter_code
_entity_poly.pdbx_strand_id
1 'polypeptide(L)'
;MCFRFHVNKHKNSRFQQSVTKSVPTESYPEEKNKASRCAFLLSNNTSKDHHEFKRLTPLHSTKYFLSLNKNSGQLCNAFKRALFPEEVPITQEELAFPLAFSISVFTSLNQSASLLRLIHRPHNFYVIHVDRKTSLEFYEAVQEIAKCFGSNVVWLKGEVHIVLLREFVEFMHTDKKAIEFRDMLFNFAYHRVPDEQFYPTLAYNP
;
A
#
# COMPACT_ATOMS: atom_id res chain seq x y z
N MET A 1 2.84 -27.37 -5.70
CA MET A 1 3.78 -27.12 -6.82
C MET A 1 4.38 -25.74 -6.58
N CYS A 2 5.58 -25.65 -6.01
CA CYS A 2 6.24 -24.37 -5.70
C CYS A 2 7.38 -24.14 -6.69
N PHE A 3 7.35 -23.04 -7.43
CA PHE A 3 8.44 -22.68 -8.34
C PHE A 3 9.55 -21.94 -7.58
N ARG A 4 10.78 -22.46 -7.73
CA ARG A 4 12.04 -21.93 -7.20
C ARG A 4 12.71 -21.13 -8.31
N PHE A 5 12.88 -19.82 -8.15
CA PHE A 5 13.65 -19.01 -9.10
C PHE A 5 15.13 -18.95 -8.71
N HIS A 6 16.00 -19.41 -9.60
CA HIS A 6 17.45 -19.34 -9.52
C HIS A 6 17.92 -18.02 -10.17
N VAL A 7 18.66 -17.18 -9.46
CA VAL A 7 19.27 -15.95 -10.02
C VAL A 7 20.73 -16.24 -10.36
N ASN A 8 21.08 -16.08 -11.64
CA ASN A 8 22.44 -16.24 -12.15
C ASN A 8 23.22 -14.90 -12.00
N LYS A 9 24.37 -14.93 -11.33
CA LYS A 9 25.28 -13.78 -11.19
C LYS A 9 26.20 -13.71 -12.41
N HIS A 10 26.06 -12.68 -13.24
CA HIS A 10 27.13 -12.25 -14.13
C HIS A 10 27.80 -10.98 -13.59
N LYS A 11 29.11 -11.10 -13.35
CA LYS A 11 30.04 -10.01 -13.05
C LYS A 11 30.19 -9.12 -14.28
N ASN A 12 30.17 -7.81 -14.12
CA ASN A 12 31.00 -6.95 -14.95
C ASN A 12 31.60 -5.80 -14.14
N SER A 13 32.86 -5.54 -14.43
CA SER A 13 33.80 -4.77 -13.63
C SER A 13 33.90 -3.31 -14.07
N ARG A 14 34.16 -2.44 -13.08
CA ARG A 14 35.03 -1.25 -13.16
C ARG A 14 34.48 -0.04 -13.93
N PHE A 15 33.88 0.88 -13.19
CA PHE A 15 34.17 2.31 -13.33
C PHE A 15 34.16 2.94 -11.92
N GLN A 16 35.36 3.13 -11.37
CA GLN A 16 35.57 3.99 -10.21
C GLN A 16 35.52 5.43 -10.70
N GLN A 17 34.53 6.19 -10.24
CA GLN A 17 34.69 7.63 -10.08
C GLN A 17 34.05 8.03 -8.76
N SER A 18 34.93 8.46 -7.86
CA SER A 18 34.66 9.14 -6.61
C SER A 18 33.83 10.39 -6.86
N VAL A 19 32.59 10.41 -6.38
CA VAL A 19 31.81 11.65 -6.24
C VAL A 19 31.31 11.71 -4.81
N THR A 20 32.09 12.37 -3.97
CA THR A 20 31.67 12.93 -2.69
C THR A 20 30.59 13.97 -2.95
N LYS A 21 29.31 13.59 -2.84
CA LYS A 21 28.21 14.56 -2.67
C LYS A 21 27.27 14.09 -1.58
N SER A 22 27.11 15.00 -0.63
CA SER A 22 26.34 14.94 0.61
C SER A 22 24.92 14.41 0.42
N VAL A 23 24.50 13.57 1.36
CA VAL A 23 23.10 13.25 1.64
C VAL A 23 22.34 14.58 1.80
N PRO A 24 21.25 14.83 1.07
CA PRO A 24 20.37 15.95 1.38
C PRO A 24 19.69 15.65 2.71
N THR A 25 20.20 16.26 3.78
CA THR A 25 19.50 16.33 5.05
C THR A 25 18.35 17.30 4.88
N GLU A 26 17.18 16.81 4.46
CA GLU A 26 15.95 17.57 4.63
C GLU A 26 15.64 17.61 6.13
N SER A 27 16.21 18.59 6.84
CA SER A 27 15.86 18.89 8.23
C SER A 27 14.50 19.60 8.23
N TYR A 28 13.43 18.83 8.39
CA TYR A 28 12.10 19.38 8.61
C TYR A 28 12.01 19.89 10.06
N PRO A 29 11.44 21.09 10.28
CA PRO A 29 11.23 21.58 11.63
C PRO A 29 10.28 20.61 12.35
N GLU A 30 10.77 20.00 13.43
CA GLU A 30 9.93 19.32 14.41
C GLU A 30 8.95 20.35 14.98
N GLU A 31 7.73 20.32 14.46
CA GLU A 31 6.64 21.11 15.00
C GLU A 31 6.34 20.58 16.40
N LYS A 32 6.77 21.30 17.44
CA LYS A 32 6.65 20.93 18.88
C LYS A 32 5.22 20.63 19.36
N ASN A 33 4.21 20.70 18.49
CA ASN A 33 2.80 20.67 18.84
C ASN A 33 1.92 19.81 17.91
N LYS A 34 2.45 18.78 17.23
CA LYS A 34 1.60 17.91 16.37
C LYS A 34 0.47 17.21 17.14
N ALA A 35 0.74 16.74 18.36
CA ALA A 35 -0.26 16.05 19.19
C ALA A 35 -1.41 16.97 19.63
N SER A 36 -1.12 18.23 19.98
CA SER A 36 -2.15 19.21 20.35
C SER A 36 -3.00 19.65 19.16
N ARG A 37 -2.43 19.66 17.94
CA ARG A 37 -3.19 19.89 16.70
C ARG A 37 -4.20 18.78 16.42
N CYS A 38 -3.82 17.51 16.58
CA CYS A 38 -4.76 16.40 16.41
C CYS A 38 -5.87 16.44 17.47
N ALA A 39 -5.53 16.73 18.73
CA ALA A 39 -6.51 16.90 19.80
C ALA A 39 -7.51 18.02 19.50
N PHE A 40 -7.03 19.15 18.96
CA PHE A 40 -7.89 20.24 18.51
C PHE A 40 -8.83 19.83 17.36
N LEU A 41 -8.30 19.18 16.31
CA LEU A 41 -9.09 18.79 15.13
C LEU A 41 -10.16 17.73 15.43
N LEU A 42 -9.85 16.83 16.36
CA LEU A 42 -10.75 15.77 16.81
C LEU A 42 -11.68 16.23 17.94
N SER A 43 -11.49 17.44 18.48
CA SER A 43 -12.43 18.03 19.43
C SER A 43 -13.73 18.45 18.73
N ASN A 44 -14.85 18.44 19.47
CA ASN A 44 -16.16 18.86 18.99
C ASN A 44 -16.31 20.39 18.87
N ASN A 45 -15.22 21.17 18.85
CA ASN A 45 -15.29 22.62 18.72
C ASN A 45 -15.75 23.04 17.32
N THR A 46 -16.69 24.00 17.29
CA THR A 46 -17.40 24.46 16.09
C THR A 46 -16.62 25.44 15.23
N SER A 47 -15.48 25.95 15.71
CA SER A 47 -14.57 26.81 14.94
C SER A 47 -13.45 25.96 14.31
N LYS A 48 -13.80 25.19 13.27
CA LYS A 48 -12.81 24.53 12.41
C LYS A 48 -12.42 25.48 11.30
N ASP A 49 -11.65 26.51 11.64
CA ASP A 49 -11.14 27.45 10.66
C ASP A 49 -10.13 26.73 9.76
N HIS A 50 -10.54 26.38 8.54
CA HIS A 50 -9.78 25.50 7.64
C HIS A 50 -8.51 26.15 7.07
N HIS A 51 -8.31 27.45 7.29
CA HIS A 51 -7.26 28.24 6.63
C HIS A 51 -5.86 28.13 7.26
N GLU A 52 -5.71 27.49 8.43
CA GLU A 52 -4.46 27.53 9.20
C GLU A 52 -3.71 26.18 9.36
N PHE A 53 -4.10 25.14 8.62
CA PHE A 53 -3.49 23.82 8.83
C PHE A 53 -2.41 23.49 7.78
N LYS A 54 -1.14 23.76 8.12
CA LYS A 54 0.02 23.19 7.41
C LYS A 54 -0.02 21.66 7.47
N ARG A 55 0.28 20.97 6.36
CA ARG A 55 0.28 19.49 6.28
C ARG A 55 1.14 18.87 7.38
N LEU A 56 0.61 17.86 8.09
CA LEU A 56 1.29 17.18 9.21
C LEU A 56 2.50 16.33 8.77
N THR A 57 2.47 15.86 7.52
CA THR A 57 3.55 15.10 6.87
C THR A 57 3.97 15.78 5.56
N PRO A 58 5.28 15.97 5.32
CA PRO A 58 5.78 16.44 4.03
C PRO A 58 5.34 15.53 2.89
N LEU A 59 5.10 16.12 1.71
CA LEU A 59 4.95 15.33 0.49
C LEU A 59 6.32 15.05 -0.10
N HIS A 60 6.51 13.82 -0.54
CA HIS A 60 7.72 13.39 -1.23
C HIS A 60 7.49 13.34 -2.75
N SER A 61 8.56 13.54 -3.50
CA SER A 61 8.55 13.44 -4.96
C SER A 61 8.57 11.97 -5.41
N THR A 62 8.19 11.70 -6.67
CA THR A 62 8.34 10.38 -7.28
C THR A 62 9.78 9.86 -7.20
N LYS A 63 10.78 10.74 -7.42
CA LYS A 63 12.20 10.41 -7.30
C LYS A 63 12.61 9.94 -5.90
N TYR A 64 12.01 10.51 -4.86
CA TYR A 64 12.23 10.05 -3.49
C TYR A 64 11.78 8.59 -3.34
N PHE A 65 10.55 8.26 -3.77
CA PHE A 65 10.03 6.90 -3.68
C PHE A 65 10.81 5.89 -4.53
N LEU A 66 11.26 6.28 -5.73
CA LEU A 66 12.15 5.45 -6.56
C LEU A 66 13.53 5.18 -5.91
N SER A 67 13.92 5.99 -4.93
CA SER A 67 15.19 5.85 -4.22
C SER A 67 15.06 5.11 -2.88
N LEU A 68 13.84 4.71 -2.48
CA LEU A 68 13.52 4.29 -1.12
C LEU A 68 14.35 3.10 -0.63
N ASN A 69 14.57 2.09 -1.49
CA ASN A 69 15.35 0.89 -1.16
C ASN A 69 16.81 0.95 -1.61
N LYS A 70 17.28 2.09 -2.14
CA LYS A 70 18.71 2.31 -2.43
C LYS A 70 19.49 2.44 -1.12
N ASN A 71 20.83 2.40 -1.22
CA ASN A 71 21.74 2.60 -0.08
C ASN A 71 21.38 1.72 1.13
N SER A 72 21.18 0.43 0.90
CA SER A 72 20.81 -0.55 1.93
C SER A 72 19.49 -0.24 2.67
N GLY A 73 18.57 0.51 2.05
CA GLY A 73 17.25 0.80 2.62
C GLY A 73 17.24 1.83 3.74
N GLN A 74 18.27 2.67 3.86
CA GLN A 74 18.30 3.74 4.87
C GLN A 74 17.09 4.68 4.76
N LEU A 75 16.72 5.07 3.54
CA LEU A 75 15.55 5.92 3.29
C LEU A 75 14.24 5.19 3.63
N CYS A 76 14.13 3.90 3.29
CA CYS A 76 13.00 3.07 3.72
C CYS A 76 12.84 3.03 5.24
N ASN A 77 13.92 2.85 5.99
CA ASN A 77 13.87 2.83 7.45
C ASN A 77 13.47 4.19 8.03
N ALA A 78 14.02 5.28 7.49
CA ALA A 78 13.61 6.63 7.88
C ALA A 78 12.13 6.89 7.54
N PHE A 79 11.66 6.45 6.37
CA PHE A 79 10.28 6.58 5.92
C PHE A 79 9.29 5.86 6.84
N LYS A 80 9.63 4.64 7.31
CA LYS A 80 8.84 3.89 8.30
C LYS A 80 8.82 4.60 9.66
N ARG A 81 9.99 5.02 10.15
CA ARG A 81 10.15 5.63 11.48
C ARG A 81 9.60 7.06 11.59
N ALA A 82 9.40 7.74 10.47
CA ALA A 82 8.87 9.11 10.46
C ALA A 82 7.46 9.24 11.05
N LEU A 83 6.66 8.16 11.06
CA LEU A 83 5.33 8.13 11.66
C LEU A 83 5.28 7.33 12.96
N PHE A 84 6.04 6.23 13.03
CA PHE A 84 6.15 5.38 14.20
C PHE A 84 7.64 5.25 14.57
N PRO A 85 8.17 6.12 15.45
CA PRO A 85 9.59 6.11 15.83
C PRO A 85 10.02 4.76 16.41
N GLU A 86 9.09 4.10 17.10
CA GLU A 86 9.21 2.77 17.67
C GLU A 86 8.36 1.77 16.88
N GLU A 87 8.67 0.48 17.02
CA GLU A 87 7.85 -0.58 16.45
C GLU A 87 6.48 -0.60 17.12
N VAL A 88 5.43 -0.67 16.31
CA VAL A 88 4.06 -0.74 16.83
C VAL A 88 3.88 -2.09 17.53
N PRO A 89 3.54 -2.12 18.83
CA PRO A 89 3.34 -3.37 19.55
C PRO A 89 2.20 -4.17 18.92
N ILE A 90 2.36 -5.49 18.86
CA ILE A 90 1.37 -6.41 18.29
C ILE A 90 0.82 -7.29 19.42
N THR A 91 -0.49 -7.34 19.52
CA THR A 91 -1.20 -8.16 20.52
C THR A 91 -1.37 -9.61 20.04
N GLN A 92 -1.66 -10.53 20.98
CA GLN A 92 -1.97 -11.93 20.62
C GLN A 92 -3.28 -12.04 19.83
N GLU A 93 -4.25 -11.16 20.11
CA GLU A 93 -5.49 -11.07 19.35
C GLU A 93 -5.23 -10.74 17.87
N GLU A 94 -4.38 -9.74 17.59
CA GLU A 94 -3.99 -9.40 16.21
C GLU A 94 -3.25 -10.54 15.51
N LEU A 95 -2.34 -11.24 16.21
CA LEU A 95 -1.64 -12.40 15.64
C LEU A 95 -2.58 -13.57 15.33
N ALA A 96 -3.63 -13.76 16.13
CA ALA A 96 -4.63 -14.80 15.93
C ALA A 96 -5.62 -14.47 14.80
N PHE A 97 -5.67 -13.21 14.34
CA PHE A 97 -6.62 -12.75 13.33
C PHE A 97 -5.92 -12.02 12.15
N PRO A 98 -5.12 -12.73 11.34
CA PRO A 98 -4.45 -12.12 10.20
C PRO A 98 -5.45 -11.65 9.14
N LEU A 99 -5.27 -10.41 8.69
CA LEU A 99 -6.08 -9.77 7.67
C LEU A 99 -5.40 -9.83 6.30
N ALA A 100 -6.22 -9.84 5.24
CA ALA A 100 -5.76 -9.64 3.88
C ALA A 100 -6.40 -8.37 3.30
N PHE A 101 -5.57 -7.48 2.76
CA PHE A 101 -6.00 -6.23 2.14
C PHE A 101 -5.79 -6.30 0.63
N SER A 102 -6.77 -5.85 -0.13
CA SER A 102 -6.63 -5.51 -1.55
C SER A 102 -6.80 -4.00 -1.71
N ILE A 103 -5.76 -3.31 -2.20
CA ILE A 103 -5.69 -1.84 -2.23
C ILE A 103 -5.47 -1.38 -3.66
N SER A 104 -6.42 -0.63 -4.21
CA SER A 104 -6.30 -0.08 -5.57
C SER A 104 -5.66 1.31 -5.54
N VAL A 105 -4.64 1.56 -6.36
CA VAL A 105 -3.88 2.82 -6.41
C VAL A 105 -3.80 3.37 -7.84
N PHE A 106 -4.07 4.68 -7.98
CA PHE A 106 -4.13 5.34 -9.29
C PHE A 106 -3.31 6.64 -9.37
N THR A 107 -3.50 7.62 -8.46
CA THR A 107 -2.99 8.99 -8.72
C THR A 107 -1.95 9.51 -7.75
N SER A 108 -1.85 8.96 -6.53
CA SER A 108 -1.01 9.57 -5.49
C SER A 108 -0.12 8.56 -4.77
N LEU A 109 1.19 8.67 -5.03
CA LEU A 109 2.23 7.92 -4.31
C LEU A 109 2.22 8.27 -2.83
N ASN A 110 2.07 9.56 -2.49
CA ASN A 110 2.06 10.00 -1.10
C ASN A 110 0.88 9.44 -0.31
N GLN A 111 -0.33 9.41 -0.89
CA GLN A 111 -1.48 8.80 -0.23
C GLN A 111 -1.30 7.30 -0.09
N SER A 112 -0.87 6.63 -1.17
CA SER A 112 -0.63 5.18 -1.16
C SER A 112 0.41 4.78 -0.12
N ALA A 113 1.54 5.49 -0.07
CA ALA A 113 2.62 5.25 0.89
C ALA A 113 2.19 5.58 2.32
N SER A 114 1.40 6.64 2.53
CA SER A 114 0.88 7.00 3.85
C SER A 114 -0.12 5.97 4.36
N LEU A 115 -1.05 5.53 3.50
CA LEU A 115 -2.01 4.47 3.82
C LEU A 115 -1.27 3.19 4.21
N LEU A 116 -0.34 2.72 3.37
CA LEU A 116 0.41 1.50 3.64
C LEU A 116 1.19 1.61 4.95
N ARG A 117 1.83 2.76 5.21
CA ARG A 117 2.55 3.00 6.47
C ARG A 117 1.63 2.93 7.70
N LEU A 118 0.38 3.38 7.59
CA LEU A 118 -0.59 3.36 8.68
C LEU A 118 -1.09 1.94 8.99
N ILE A 119 -1.47 1.21 7.95
CA ILE A 119 -2.19 -0.08 8.11
C ILE A 119 -1.26 -1.30 8.12
N HIS A 120 0.02 -1.15 7.73
CA HIS A 120 0.93 -2.29 7.63
C HIS A 120 1.17 -2.95 8.99
N ARG A 121 0.94 -4.26 9.06
CA ARG A 121 1.38 -5.14 10.14
C ARG A 121 2.06 -6.38 9.52
N PRO A 122 3.17 -6.87 10.09
CA PRO A 122 3.94 -7.97 9.50
C PRO A 122 3.17 -9.28 9.27
N HIS A 123 2.15 -9.56 10.08
CA HIS A 123 1.34 -10.78 10.00
C HIS A 123 0.16 -10.69 8.99
N ASN A 124 -0.12 -9.50 8.46
CA ASN A 124 -1.16 -9.27 7.47
C ASN A 124 -0.62 -9.45 6.05
N PHE A 125 -1.53 -9.68 5.11
CA PHE A 125 -1.25 -9.81 3.68
C PHE A 125 -1.76 -8.59 2.94
N TYR A 126 -0.97 -8.10 1.98
CA TYR A 126 -1.33 -6.92 1.21
C TYR A 126 -1.18 -7.21 -0.27
N VAL A 127 -2.22 -6.92 -1.04
CA VAL A 127 -2.19 -6.91 -2.48
C VAL A 127 -2.45 -5.49 -2.93
N ILE A 128 -1.49 -4.89 -3.63
CA ILE A 128 -1.65 -3.54 -4.17
C ILE A 128 -1.89 -3.64 -5.66
N HIS A 129 -3.07 -3.19 -6.07
CA HIS A 129 -3.49 -3.13 -7.45
C HIS A 129 -3.18 -1.75 -8.04
N VAL A 130 -2.29 -1.70 -9.02
CA VAL A 130 -1.96 -0.44 -9.69
C VAL A 130 -2.80 -0.30 -10.96
N ASP A 131 -3.53 0.82 -11.08
CA ASP A 131 -4.35 1.11 -12.27
C ASP A 131 -3.45 1.11 -13.53
N ARG A 132 -3.95 0.45 -14.58
CA ARG A 132 -3.30 0.32 -15.88
C ARG A 132 -2.92 1.66 -16.51
N LYS A 133 -3.68 2.71 -16.25
CA LYS A 133 -3.54 4.04 -16.84
C LYS A 133 -2.39 4.85 -16.23
N THR A 134 -1.79 4.35 -15.15
CA THR A 134 -0.65 5.01 -14.49
C THR A 134 0.61 4.97 -15.36
N SER A 135 1.51 5.94 -15.16
CA SER A 135 2.80 5.95 -15.84
C SER A 135 3.70 4.83 -15.31
N LEU A 136 4.64 4.37 -16.14
CA LEU A 136 5.64 3.38 -15.73
C LEU A 136 6.43 3.85 -14.50
N GLU A 137 6.80 5.13 -14.46
CA GLU A 137 7.51 5.72 -13.32
C GLU A 137 6.69 5.66 -12.02
N PHE A 138 5.37 5.90 -12.11
CA PHE A 138 4.47 5.77 -10.96
C PHE A 138 4.41 4.31 -10.49
N TYR A 139 4.23 3.38 -11.43
CA TYR A 139 4.21 1.94 -11.15
C TYR A 139 5.50 1.48 -10.45
N GLU A 140 6.67 1.87 -10.96
CA GLU A 140 7.97 1.56 -10.35
C GLU A 140 8.12 2.17 -8.95
N ALA A 141 7.65 3.41 -8.76
CA ALA A 141 7.68 4.06 -7.45
C ALA A 141 6.76 3.34 -6.45
N VAL A 142 5.59 2.88 -6.88
CA VAL A 142 4.72 2.03 -6.08
C VAL A 142 5.45 0.74 -5.71
N GLN A 143 6.11 0.06 -6.66
CA GLN A 143 6.90 -1.15 -6.38
C GLN A 143 7.99 -0.92 -5.32
N GLU A 144 8.72 0.20 -5.41
CA GLU A 144 9.72 0.56 -4.39
C GLU A 144 9.07 0.83 -3.03
N ILE A 145 7.88 1.43 -3.00
CA ILE A 145 7.14 1.63 -1.74
C ILE A 145 6.87 0.29 -1.04
N ALA A 146 6.26 -0.73 -1.66
CA ALA A 146 6.00 -1.95 -0.87
C ALA A 146 7.18 -2.90 -0.69
N LYS A 147 8.22 -2.84 -1.53
CA LYS A 147 9.50 -3.51 -1.20
C LYS A 147 10.03 -3.06 0.17
N CYS A 148 9.77 -1.82 0.58
CA CYS A 148 10.16 -1.31 1.90
C CYS A 148 9.42 -1.98 3.08
N PHE A 149 8.25 -2.59 2.82
CA PHE A 149 7.39 -3.20 3.84
C PHE A 149 7.54 -4.73 3.95
N GLY A 150 8.14 -5.39 2.97
CA GLY A 150 8.47 -6.82 3.04
C GLY A 150 7.85 -7.66 1.92
N SER A 151 8.06 -8.97 1.97
CA SER A 151 7.63 -9.92 0.93
C SER A 151 6.15 -10.33 1.03
N ASN A 152 5.46 -10.00 2.13
CA ASN A 152 4.03 -10.19 2.33
C ASN A 152 3.16 -9.17 1.57
N VAL A 153 3.80 -8.23 0.86
CA VAL A 153 3.11 -7.30 -0.04
C VAL A 153 3.35 -7.70 -1.50
N VAL A 154 2.26 -8.04 -2.19
CA VAL A 154 2.25 -8.52 -3.58
C VAL A 154 1.54 -7.51 -4.48
N TRP A 155 1.92 -7.47 -5.76
CA TRP A 155 1.41 -6.51 -6.73
C TRP A 155 0.56 -7.20 -7.78
N LEU A 156 -0.63 -6.67 -8.04
CA LEU A 156 -1.52 -7.13 -9.10
C LEU A 156 -2.06 -5.93 -9.88
N LYS A 157 -2.87 -6.18 -10.91
CA LYS A 157 -3.50 -5.15 -11.74
C LYS A 157 -5.02 -5.35 -11.67
N GLY A 158 -5.78 -4.32 -11.30
CA GLY A 158 -7.24 -4.39 -11.13
C GLY A 158 -7.79 -3.30 -10.22
N GLU A 159 -9.11 -3.26 -10.02
CA GLU A 159 -9.80 -2.29 -9.17
C GLU A 159 -11.05 -2.94 -8.55
N VAL A 160 -11.21 -2.96 -7.21
CA VAL A 160 -12.47 -3.20 -6.44
C VAL A 160 -12.23 -2.86 -4.95
N HIS A 161 -13.26 -2.38 -4.19
CA HIS A 161 -13.25 -2.33 -2.71
C HIS A 161 -14.33 -3.25 -2.11
N ILE A 162 -13.95 -4.21 -1.25
CA ILE A 162 -14.85 -5.15 -0.56
C ILE A 162 -14.24 -5.65 0.76
N VAL A 163 -15.08 -6.14 1.68
CA VAL A 163 -14.65 -6.86 2.88
C VAL A 163 -15.30 -8.24 2.85
N LEU A 164 -14.49 -9.30 2.85
CA LEU A 164 -14.95 -10.68 2.68
C LEU A 164 -14.28 -11.59 3.71
N LEU A 165 -14.98 -12.64 4.12
CA LEU A 165 -14.40 -13.75 4.89
C LEU A 165 -13.54 -14.64 4.00
N ARG A 166 -12.52 -15.28 4.59
CA ARG A 166 -11.65 -16.22 3.86
C ARG A 166 -12.44 -17.36 3.21
N GLU A 167 -13.40 -17.91 3.94
CA GLU A 167 -14.28 -18.99 3.45
C GLU A 167 -15.13 -18.52 2.27
N PHE A 168 -15.61 -17.28 2.30
CA PHE A 168 -16.35 -16.70 1.19
C PHE A 168 -15.45 -16.45 -0.03
N VAL A 169 -14.20 -16.02 0.18
CA VAL A 169 -13.21 -15.94 -0.90
C VAL A 169 -12.97 -17.30 -1.52
N GLU A 170 -12.83 -18.35 -0.72
CA GLU A 170 -12.67 -19.71 -1.21
C GLU A 170 -13.88 -20.19 -2.00
N PHE A 171 -15.10 -19.98 -1.49
CA PHE A 171 -16.35 -20.25 -2.20
C PHE A 171 -16.39 -19.59 -3.59
N MET A 172 -16.09 -18.29 -3.69
CA MET A 172 -16.08 -17.57 -4.97
C MET A 172 -15.10 -18.15 -6.01
N HIS A 173 -14.02 -18.80 -5.57
CA HIS A 173 -12.97 -19.34 -6.45
C HIS A 173 -13.12 -20.83 -6.75
N THR A 174 -13.91 -21.56 -5.97
CA THR A 174 -13.98 -23.03 -6.02
C THR A 174 -15.37 -23.55 -6.34
N ASP A 175 -16.43 -22.84 -5.95
CA ASP A 175 -17.80 -23.27 -6.23
C ASP A 175 -18.14 -23.07 -7.72
N LYS A 176 -18.73 -24.12 -8.30
CA LYS A 176 -19.06 -24.14 -9.74
C LYS A 176 -20.10 -23.08 -10.11
N LYS A 177 -21.11 -22.85 -9.27
CA LYS A 177 -22.14 -21.83 -9.53
C LYS A 177 -21.57 -20.43 -9.41
N ALA A 178 -20.71 -20.20 -8.41
CA ALA A 178 -20.04 -18.90 -8.23
C ALA A 178 -19.15 -18.55 -9.44
N ILE A 179 -18.39 -19.53 -9.95
CA ILE A 179 -17.57 -19.40 -11.15
C ILE A 179 -18.43 -19.14 -12.39
N GLU A 180 -19.49 -19.94 -12.61
CA GLU A 180 -20.39 -19.76 -13.75
C GLU A 180 -21.08 -18.39 -13.71
N PHE A 181 -21.52 -17.93 -12.54
CA PHE A 181 -22.12 -16.62 -12.36
C PHE A 181 -21.13 -15.48 -12.61
N ARG A 182 -19.88 -15.60 -12.12
CA ARG A 182 -18.80 -14.65 -12.42
C ARG A 182 -18.58 -14.54 -13.93
N ASP A 183 -18.47 -15.69 -14.60
CA ASP A 183 -18.19 -15.75 -16.04
C ASP A 183 -19.39 -15.21 -16.84
N MET A 184 -20.62 -15.44 -16.35
CA MET A 184 -21.83 -14.84 -16.91
C MET A 184 -21.82 -13.32 -16.77
N LEU A 185 -21.50 -12.77 -15.59
CA LEU A 185 -21.36 -11.33 -15.41
C LEU A 185 -20.25 -10.75 -16.28
N PHE A 186 -19.10 -11.41 -16.40
CA PHE A 186 -18.01 -10.91 -17.24
C PHE A 186 -18.40 -10.83 -18.72
N ASN A 187 -19.18 -11.79 -19.21
CA ASN A 187 -19.56 -11.87 -20.62
C ASN A 187 -20.83 -11.06 -20.96
N PHE A 188 -21.75 -10.92 -20.01
CA PHE A 188 -23.10 -10.39 -20.27
C PHE A 188 -23.46 -9.16 -19.42
N ALA A 189 -22.65 -8.75 -18.44
CA ALA A 189 -22.90 -7.50 -17.71
C ALA A 189 -22.75 -6.33 -18.67
N TYR A 190 -23.90 -5.81 -19.08
CA TYR A 190 -24.04 -4.71 -20.02
C TYR A 190 -23.43 -3.44 -19.42
N HIS A 191 -22.21 -3.07 -19.84
CA HIS A 191 -21.56 -1.78 -19.61
C HIS A 191 -21.49 -1.22 -18.16
N ARG A 192 -21.82 -1.97 -17.11
CA ARG A 192 -21.83 -1.43 -15.74
C ARG A 192 -21.29 -2.43 -14.73
N VAL A 193 -20.05 -2.16 -14.30
CA VAL A 193 -19.49 -2.43 -12.97
C VAL A 193 -19.87 -3.81 -12.39
N PRO A 194 -19.33 -4.92 -12.95
CA PRO A 194 -19.70 -6.28 -12.56
C PRO A 194 -19.42 -6.59 -11.07
N ASP A 195 -18.49 -5.88 -10.45
CA ASP A 195 -18.19 -5.94 -9.02
C ASP A 195 -19.36 -5.47 -8.13
N GLU A 196 -20.17 -4.50 -8.55
CA GLU A 196 -21.34 -4.06 -7.79
C GLU A 196 -22.44 -5.13 -7.71
N GLN A 197 -22.48 -6.06 -8.67
CA GLN A 197 -23.49 -7.12 -8.73
C GLN A 197 -22.97 -8.44 -8.19
N PHE A 198 -21.68 -8.74 -8.39
CA PHE A 198 -21.10 -10.05 -8.11
C PHE A 198 -21.14 -10.40 -6.62
N TYR A 199 -20.53 -9.58 -5.77
CA TYR A 199 -20.40 -9.88 -4.34
C TYR A 199 -21.73 -9.91 -3.59
N PRO A 200 -22.65 -8.92 -3.70
CA PRO A 200 -23.92 -8.99 -3.00
C PRO A 200 -24.79 -10.14 -3.50
N THR A 201 -24.76 -10.48 -4.80
CA THR A 201 -25.56 -11.60 -5.31
C THR A 201 -25.11 -12.92 -4.69
N LEU A 202 -23.80 -13.19 -4.64
CA LEU A 202 -23.27 -14.40 -4.02
C LEU A 202 -23.48 -14.43 -2.50
N ALA A 203 -23.43 -13.28 -1.82
CA ALA A 203 -23.61 -13.22 -0.36
C ALA A 203 -25.03 -13.58 0.09
N TYR A 204 -26.05 -13.25 -0.71
CA TYR A 204 -27.46 -13.52 -0.39
C TYR A 204 -28.05 -14.73 -1.14
N ASN A 205 -27.30 -15.36 -2.04
CA ASN A 205 -27.72 -16.55 -2.80
C ASN A 205 -26.60 -17.61 -2.85
N PRO A 206 -26.23 -18.21 -1.70
CA PRO A 206 -25.16 -19.21 -1.63
C PRO A 206 -25.51 -20.53 -2.35
#